data_AF-A0A9X4EXP5-F1
#
_entry.id   AF-A0A9X4EXP5-F1
#
_cell.length_a   1.000
_cell.length_b   1.000
_cell.length_c   1.000
_cell.angle_alpha   90.00
_cell.angle_beta   90.00
_cell.angle_gamma   90.00
#
_symmetry.space_group_name_H-M   'P 1'
#
loop_
_entity.id
_entity.type
_entity.pdbx_description
1 polymer ?
#
loop_
_entity_poly.entity_id
_entity_poly.type
_entity_poly.pdbx_seq_one_letter_code
_entity_poly.pdbx_strand_id
1 'polypeptide(L)'
;MSRKDNSTPVFLDEAFYDTPVAIIEPLHLDELKLKCNGGTSHFIQLLYKGAPNYSQRGKKIEGVDYIPVAGREAFVRDVYRLLKTDFNRTKKRYFEKLKLYLRWMDSNHLDPINGDYFAPDLYNAYMDYHQDKCNRGEQSLSTWSNAKKMVGFFLKSNNRSVEARQLKLIKWGKKQAVSHKGIDVVGEYKPLVRRFIAAFGEFRQHFLNGTKPDIHPLWSEYLFDQQAEKNGWSPVKKQIISNILRTL
;
A
#
# COMPACT_ATOMS: atom_id res chain seq x y z
N MET A 1 34.14 -75.53 19.22
CA MET A 1 32.97 -74.78 19.70
C MET A 1 33.14 -73.33 19.26
N SER A 2 32.27 -72.83 18.37
CA SER A 2 32.30 -71.45 17.87
C SER A 2 30.99 -70.78 18.26
N ARG A 3 31.05 -69.70 19.04
CA ARG A 3 29.88 -68.91 19.43
C ARG A 3 29.55 -67.96 18.27
N LYS A 4 28.36 -68.09 17.70
CA LYS A 4 27.81 -67.10 16.76
C LYS A 4 27.22 -65.94 17.55
N ASP A 5 27.78 -64.74 17.36
CA ASP A 5 27.18 -63.49 17.82
C ASP A 5 25.97 -63.16 16.94
N ASN A 6 24.79 -63.09 17.55
CA ASN A 6 23.54 -62.64 16.92
C ASN A 6 23.29 -61.17 17.27
N SER A 7 24.18 -60.26 16.86
CA SER A 7 23.92 -58.83 16.96
C SER A 7 23.10 -58.38 15.75
N THR A 8 21.80 -58.15 15.96
CA THR A 8 20.95 -57.50 14.95
C THR A 8 21.34 -56.02 14.89
N PRO A 9 21.74 -55.49 13.72
CA PRO A 9 22.04 -54.06 13.61
C PRO A 9 20.76 -53.25 13.77
N VAL A 10 20.72 -52.41 14.79
CA VAL A 10 19.67 -51.41 15.00
C VAL A 10 19.97 -50.24 14.06
N PHE A 11 19.18 -50.10 13.00
CA PHE A 11 19.21 -48.91 12.15
C PHE A 11 18.37 -47.83 12.81
N LEU A 12 19.02 -46.73 13.22
CA LEU A 12 18.32 -45.53 13.66
C LEU A 12 17.77 -44.84 12.41
N ASP A 13 16.44 -44.69 12.33
CA ASP A 13 15.79 -43.88 11.30
C ASP A 13 16.37 -42.45 11.36
N GLU A 14 16.80 -41.91 10.21
CA GLU A 14 17.37 -40.55 10.09
C GLU A 14 16.43 -39.45 10.62
N ALA A 15 15.13 -39.75 10.76
CA ALA A 15 14.13 -38.88 11.39
C ALA A 15 14.36 -38.64 12.90
N PHE A 16 15.22 -39.42 13.58
CA PHE A 16 15.55 -39.19 14.99
C PHE A 16 16.35 -37.89 15.21
N TYR A 17 17.07 -37.43 14.18
CA TYR A 17 17.84 -36.18 14.20
C TYR A 17 17.16 -35.04 13.44
N ASP A 18 15.85 -35.11 13.17
CA ASP A 18 15.09 -33.94 12.76
C ASP A 18 15.09 -32.94 13.92
N THR A 19 16.14 -32.12 13.97
CA THR A 19 16.26 -30.97 14.85
C THR A 19 14.98 -30.18 14.70
N PRO A 20 14.22 -29.92 15.78
CA PRO A 20 13.08 -29.03 15.68
C PRO A 20 13.60 -27.73 15.08
N VAL A 21 13.04 -27.34 13.93
CA VAL A 21 13.38 -26.08 13.27
C VAL A 21 13.12 -24.99 14.29
N ALA A 22 14.19 -24.54 14.96
CA ALA A 22 14.09 -23.55 15.99
C ALA A 22 13.51 -22.29 15.34
N ILE A 23 12.35 -21.85 15.81
CA ILE A 23 11.76 -20.60 15.37
C ILE A 23 12.63 -19.50 15.97
N ILE A 24 13.68 -19.09 15.25
CA ILE A 24 14.53 -17.98 15.65
C ILE A 24 13.68 -16.72 15.52
N GLU A 25 13.26 -16.19 16.68
CA GLU A 25 12.56 -14.92 16.79
C GLU A 25 13.54 -13.84 17.24
N PRO A 26 13.65 -12.74 16.49
CA PRO A 26 14.46 -11.62 16.92
C PRO A 26 13.96 -11.05 18.25
N LEU A 27 14.87 -10.90 19.21
CA LEU A 27 14.55 -10.34 20.52
C LEU A 27 14.15 -8.86 20.38
N HIS A 28 14.84 -8.11 19.52
CA HIS A 28 14.56 -6.70 19.29
C HIS A 28 13.39 -6.48 18.32
N LEU A 29 12.41 -5.66 18.73
CA LEU A 29 11.27 -5.28 17.88
C LEU A 29 11.68 -4.61 16.57
N ASP A 30 12.81 -3.91 16.56
CA ASP A 30 13.39 -3.28 15.37
C ASP A 30 13.75 -4.29 14.28
N GLU A 31 14.03 -5.53 14.66
CA GLU A 31 14.43 -6.60 13.74
C GLU A 31 13.23 -7.35 13.15
N LEU A 32 12.03 -7.11 13.67
CA LEU A 32 10.78 -7.67 13.15
C LEU A 32 10.41 -6.99 11.82
N LYS A 33 11.05 -7.47 10.75
CA LYS A 33 10.87 -7.01 9.38
C LYS A 33 10.55 -8.18 8.47
N LEU A 34 9.57 -8.03 7.59
CA LEU A 34 9.30 -8.98 6.52
C LEU A 34 9.39 -8.28 5.16
N LYS A 35 10.04 -8.92 4.18
CA LYS A 35 10.26 -8.38 2.84
C LYS A 35 9.36 -9.08 1.83
N CYS A 36 8.72 -8.32 0.95
CA CYS A 36 7.98 -8.86 -0.18
C CYS A 36 7.94 -7.85 -1.34
N ASN A 37 8.30 -8.30 -2.54
CA ASN A 37 8.30 -7.54 -3.80
C ASN A 37 8.94 -6.15 -3.64
N GLY A 38 10.20 -6.12 -3.19
CA GLY A 38 10.99 -4.89 -3.05
C GLY A 38 10.59 -3.95 -1.90
N GLY A 39 9.52 -4.24 -1.15
CA GLY A 39 9.13 -3.46 0.03
C GLY A 39 9.26 -4.23 1.34
N THR A 40 9.53 -3.49 2.41
CA THR A 40 9.73 -4.02 3.76
C THR A 40 8.57 -3.59 4.67
N SER A 41 7.94 -4.56 5.33
CA SER A 41 6.97 -4.32 6.40
C SER A 41 7.71 -4.28 7.73
N HIS A 42 7.71 -3.12 8.38
CA HIS A 42 8.40 -2.87 9.65
C HIS A 42 7.40 -3.01 10.80
N PHE A 43 7.43 -4.14 11.51
CA PHE A 43 6.40 -4.44 12.51
C PHE A 43 6.44 -3.51 13.73
N ILE A 44 7.61 -2.96 14.04
CA ILE A 44 7.74 -1.91 15.07
C ILE A 44 6.84 -0.69 14.79
N GLN A 45 6.41 -0.45 13.54
CA GLN A 45 5.43 0.61 13.25
C GLN A 45 4.11 0.41 13.99
N LEU A 46 3.71 -0.84 14.23
CA LEU A 46 2.47 -1.16 14.94
C LEU A 46 2.55 -0.80 16.42
N LEU A 47 3.75 -0.72 17.01
CA LEU A 47 3.95 -0.37 18.43
C LEU A 47 3.56 1.08 18.73
N TYR A 48 3.77 1.98 17.77
CA TYR A 48 3.60 3.41 17.97
C TYR A 48 2.14 3.84 17.74
N LYS A 49 1.70 4.83 18.52
CA LYS A 49 0.38 5.46 18.38
C LYS A 49 0.18 5.99 16.96
N GLY A 50 -0.96 5.68 16.36
CA GLY A 50 -1.31 6.05 14.99
C GLY A 50 -0.64 5.21 13.90
N ALA A 51 0.17 4.21 14.27
CA ALA A 51 0.95 3.38 13.34
C ALA A 51 1.61 4.20 12.20
N PRO A 52 2.50 5.15 12.54
CA PRO A 52 3.11 6.09 11.60
C PRO A 52 3.86 5.37 10.48
N ASN A 53 3.88 6.01 9.31
CA ASN A 53 4.65 5.53 8.18
C ASN A 53 6.14 5.80 8.38
N TYR A 54 6.95 4.95 7.76
CA TYR A 54 8.39 5.20 7.59
C TYR A 54 8.62 5.80 6.21
N SER A 55 9.78 6.41 6.04
CA SER A 55 10.25 6.87 4.73
C SER A 55 10.39 5.71 3.75
N GLN A 56 10.50 6.03 2.46
CA GLN A 56 10.74 5.02 1.41
C GLN A 56 12.02 4.20 1.66
N ARG A 57 12.99 4.76 2.40
CA ARG A 57 14.24 4.09 2.81
C ARG A 57 14.08 3.23 4.09
N GLY A 58 12.87 3.11 4.63
CA GLY A 58 12.60 2.32 5.84
C GLY A 58 13.08 2.96 7.14
N LYS A 59 13.29 4.28 7.15
CA LYS A 59 13.69 5.07 8.34
C LYS A 59 12.52 5.86 8.91
N LYS A 60 12.57 6.16 10.21
CA LYS A 60 11.67 7.14 10.86
C LYS A 60 11.72 8.48 10.11
N ILE A 61 10.57 9.14 10.00
CA ILE A 61 10.41 10.44 9.34
C ILE A 61 10.60 11.52 10.40
N GLU A 62 11.41 12.53 10.10
CA GLU A 62 11.63 13.67 10.99
C GLU A 62 10.33 14.45 11.19
N GLY A 63 10.10 14.92 12.42
CA GLY A 63 8.87 15.64 12.79
C GLY A 63 7.63 14.75 12.98
N VAL A 64 7.76 13.42 12.92
CA VAL A 64 6.68 12.49 13.26
C VAL A 64 6.89 11.93 14.66
N ASP A 65 5.85 12.00 15.48
CA ASP A 65 5.87 11.44 16.83
C ASP A 65 5.76 9.91 16.80
N TYR A 66 6.75 9.24 17.40
CA TYR A 66 6.80 7.79 17.54
C TYR A 66 6.59 7.41 19.01
N ILE A 67 5.37 7.61 19.52
CA ILE A 67 5.00 7.36 20.92
C ILE A 67 4.60 5.89 21.09
N PRO A 68 5.35 5.05 21.84
CA PRO A 68 4.98 3.66 22.08
C PRO A 68 3.68 3.54 22.88
N VAL A 69 2.83 2.59 22.52
CA VAL A 69 1.61 2.27 23.29
C VAL A 69 1.90 1.11 24.25
N ALA A 70 1.68 1.33 25.54
CA ALA A 70 1.89 0.30 26.57
C ALA A 70 1.03 -0.94 26.30
N GLY A 71 1.61 -2.14 26.49
CA GLY A 71 0.92 -3.42 26.27
C GLY A 71 0.74 -3.83 24.81
N ARG A 72 1.13 -3.01 23.82
CA ARG A 72 0.99 -3.34 22.40
C ARG A 72 2.10 -4.28 21.89
N GLU A 73 3.22 -4.39 22.59
CA GLU A 73 4.36 -5.22 22.17
C GLU A 73 3.98 -6.68 21.93
N ALA A 74 3.29 -7.32 22.88
CA ALA A 74 2.88 -8.72 22.77
C ALA A 74 2.04 -8.94 21.49
N PHE A 75 1.08 -8.05 21.26
CA PHE A 75 0.27 -8.05 20.05
C PHE A 75 1.12 -7.91 18.76
N VAL A 76 2.12 -7.02 18.73
CA VAL A 76 3.00 -6.87 17.57
C VAL A 76 3.77 -8.16 17.27
N ARG A 77 4.26 -8.84 18.31
CA ARG A 77 4.96 -10.12 18.16
C ARG A 77 4.05 -11.21 17.63
N ASP A 78 2.83 -11.30 18.14
CA ASP A 78 1.85 -12.29 17.67
C ASP A 78 1.44 -12.04 16.21
N VAL A 79 1.23 -10.78 15.85
CA VAL A 79 0.97 -10.40 14.45
C VAL A 79 2.15 -10.75 13.54
N TYR A 80 3.39 -10.54 14.00
CA TYR A 80 4.59 -10.95 13.26
C TYR A 80 4.63 -12.46 13.04
N ARG A 81 4.40 -13.27 14.09
CA ARG A 81 4.35 -14.73 14.00
C ARG A 81 3.32 -15.21 12.98
N LEU A 82 2.11 -14.66 13.04
CA LEU A 82 1.02 -15.01 12.12
C LEU A 82 1.32 -14.67 10.65
N LEU A 83 2.02 -13.55 10.41
CA LEU A 83 2.33 -13.10 9.06
C LEU A 83 3.64 -13.67 8.50
N LYS A 84 4.60 -14.05 9.35
CA LYS A 84 5.92 -14.58 8.96
C LYS A 84 5.80 -15.83 8.09
N THR A 85 4.92 -16.76 8.47
CA THR A 85 4.66 -17.98 7.70
C THR A 85 4.16 -17.60 6.30
N ASP A 86 4.80 -18.07 5.23
CA ASP A 86 4.40 -17.79 3.84
C ASP A 86 4.10 -16.32 3.52
N PHE A 87 4.96 -15.41 3.99
CA PHE A 87 4.75 -13.98 3.78
C PHE A 87 4.73 -13.62 2.29
N ASN A 88 3.57 -13.16 1.81
CA ASN A 88 3.34 -12.85 0.40
C ASN A 88 2.67 -11.48 0.22
N ARG A 89 2.38 -11.12 -1.04
CA ARG A 89 1.76 -9.83 -1.40
C ARG A 89 0.42 -9.60 -0.68
N THR A 90 -0.36 -10.64 -0.44
CA THR A 90 -1.65 -10.57 0.26
C THR A 90 -1.44 -10.28 1.75
N LYS A 91 -0.53 -11.00 2.40
CA LYS A 91 -0.17 -10.78 3.82
C LYS A 91 0.46 -9.39 4.04
N LYS A 92 1.28 -8.92 3.10
CA LYS A 92 1.76 -7.53 3.08
C LYS A 92 0.61 -6.53 3.02
N ARG A 93 -0.41 -6.76 2.19
CA ARG A 93 -1.59 -5.89 2.14
C ARG A 93 -2.38 -5.94 3.45
N TYR A 94 -2.47 -7.09 4.10
CA TYR A 94 -3.11 -7.20 5.42
C TYR A 94 -2.35 -6.42 6.49
N PHE A 95 -1.02 -6.47 6.50
CA PHE A 95 -0.19 -5.62 7.36
C PHE A 95 -0.50 -4.12 7.15
N GLU A 96 -0.54 -3.65 5.91
CA GLU A 96 -0.87 -2.23 5.63
C GLU A 96 -2.30 -1.87 6.09
N LYS A 97 -3.26 -2.79 5.95
CA LYS A 97 -4.62 -2.57 6.45
C LYS A 97 -4.71 -2.63 7.97
N LEU A 98 -3.88 -3.42 8.62
CA LEU A 98 -3.79 -3.46 10.07
C LEU A 98 -3.25 -2.14 10.64
N LYS A 99 -2.26 -1.52 10.01
CA LYS A 99 -1.79 -0.18 10.40
C LYS A 99 -2.92 0.85 10.38
N LEU A 100 -3.74 0.82 9.33
CA LEU A 100 -4.89 1.73 9.22
C LEU A 100 -5.96 1.43 10.27
N TYR A 101 -6.15 0.16 10.63
CA TYR A 101 -7.04 -0.24 11.71
C TYR A 101 -6.57 0.28 13.08
N LEU A 102 -5.29 0.08 13.43
CA LEU A 102 -4.73 0.62 14.67
C LEU A 102 -4.79 2.15 14.69
N ARG A 103 -4.50 2.80 13.56
CA ARG A 103 -4.66 4.26 13.44
C ARG A 103 -6.09 4.69 13.70
N TRP A 104 -7.08 3.98 13.14
CA TRP A 104 -8.48 4.25 13.41
C TRP A 104 -8.83 4.05 14.89
N MET A 105 -8.37 2.97 15.54
CA MET A 105 -8.57 2.76 16.97
C MET A 105 -7.97 3.91 17.79
N ASP A 106 -6.72 4.25 17.53
CA ASP A 106 -5.98 5.31 18.24
C ASP A 106 -6.64 6.69 18.05
N SER A 107 -7.19 6.97 16.87
CA SER A 107 -7.92 8.22 16.59
C SER A 107 -9.30 8.29 17.22
N ASN A 108 -9.91 7.14 17.56
CA ASN A 108 -11.21 7.08 18.23
C ASN A 108 -11.06 6.79 19.73
N HIS A 109 -9.83 6.83 20.26
CA HIS A 109 -9.52 6.52 21.66
C HIS A 109 -10.05 5.15 22.10
N LEU A 110 -9.93 4.16 21.22
CA LEU A 110 -10.36 2.79 21.46
C LEU A 110 -9.18 1.93 21.91
N ASP A 111 -9.40 1.16 22.97
CA ASP A 111 -8.46 0.18 23.49
C ASP A 111 -8.92 -1.26 23.16
N PRO A 112 -8.00 -2.23 23.12
CA PRO A 112 -8.36 -3.64 22.98
C PRO A 112 -9.25 -4.10 24.14
N ILE A 113 -10.35 -4.78 23.83
CA ILE A 113 -11.30 -5.25 24.85
C ILE A 113 -10.76 -6.58 25.39
N ASN A 114 -10.46 -6.63 26.70
CA ASN A 114 -9.83 -7.80 27.34
C ASN A 114 -8.54 -8.25 26.64
N GLY A 115 -7.77 -7.31 26.08
CA GLY A 115 -6.55 -7.60 25.31
C GLY A 115 -6.79 -8.08 23.87
N ASP A 116 -8.05 -8.24 23.45
CA ASP A 116 -8.41 -8.62 22.09
C ASP A 116 -8.58 -7.39 21.19
N TYR A 117 -7.63 -7.21 20.27
CA TYR A 117 -7.67 -6.17 19.25
C TYR A 117 -8.74 -6.41 18.17
N PHE A 118 -9.31 -7.61 18.10
CA PHE A 118 -10.37 -7.98 17.15
C PHE A 118 -11.63 -8.42 17.89
N ALA A 119 -11.94 -7.80 19.02
CA ALA A 119 -13.19 -8.05 19.73
C ALA A 119 -14.41 -7.69 18.84
N PRO A 120 -15.56 -8.37 19.02
CA PRO A 120 -16.76 -8.14 18.23
C PRO A 120 -17.17 -6.69 18.08
N ASP A 121 -17.17 -5.95 19.19
CA ASP A 121 -17.56 -4.54 19.19
C ASP A 121 -16.60 -3.69 18.36
N LEU A 122 -15.30 -3.97 18.44
CA LEU A 122 -14.27 -3.24 17.70
C LEU A 122 -14.35 -3.49 16.20
N TYR A 123 -14.42 -4.76 15.77
CA TYR A 123 -14.48 -5.03 14.34
C TYR A 123 -15.82 -4.60 13.74
N ASN A 124 -16.92 -4.68 14.48
CA ASN A 124 -18.23 -4.24 13.99
C ASN A 124 -18.25 -2.72 13.81
N ALA A 125 -17.77 -1.96 14.81
CA ALA A 125 -17.61 -0.52 14.71
C ALA A 125 -16.69 -0.12 13.54
N TYR A 126 -15.62 -0.89 13.30
CA TYR A 126 -14.74 -0.66 12.16
C TYR A 126 -15.40 -0.95 10.80
N MET A 127 -16.28 -1.96 10.73
CA MET A 127 -17.07 -2.22 9.53
C MET A 127 -18.08 -1.09 9.27
N ASP A 128 -18.71 -0.54 10.31
CA ASP A 128 -19.63 0.59 10.21
C ASP A 128 -18.94 1.88 9.77
N TYR A 129 -17.77 2.16 10.35
CA TYR A 129 -16.92 3.26 9.92
C TYR A 129 -16.64 3.24 8.40
N HIS A 130 -16.34 2.07 7.85
CA HIS A 130 -16.14 1.93 6.41
C HIS A 130 -17.42 2.02 5.59
N GLN A 131 -18.54 1.48 6.08
CA GLN A 131 -19.85 1.61 5.46
C GLN A 131 -20.22 3.10 5.31
N ASP A 132 -20.07 3.88 6.38
CA ASP A 132 -20.39 5.31 6.39
C ASP A 132 -19.49 6.10 5.43
N LYS A 133 -18.18 5.82 5.42
CA LYS A 133 -17.25 6.43 4.45
C LYS A 133 -17.60 6.10 3.01
N CYS A 134 -18.03 4.88 2.74
CA CYS A 134 -18.48 4.49 1.41
C CYS A 134 -19.81 5.16 1.04
N ASN A 135 -20.76 5.29 1.98
CA ASN A 135 -22.03 5.98 1.77
C ASN A 135 -21.83 7.47 1.44
N ARG A 136 -20.82 8.12 2.04
CA ARG A 136 -20.43 9.51 1.74
C ARG A 136 -19.58 9.68 0.47
N GLY A 137 -19.20 8.60 -0.20
CA GLY A 137 -18.32 8.66 -1.38
C GLY A 137 -16.85 8.97 -1.08
N GLU A 138 -16.45 9.08 0.19
CA GLU A 138 -15.06 9.36 0.62
C GLU A 138 -14.12 8.17 0.38
N GLN A 139 -14.68 6.97 0.23
CA GLN A 139 -13.91 5.74 0.14
C GLN A 139 -14.52 4.76 -0.87
N SER A 140 -13.67 4.09 -1.65
CA SER A 140 -14.11 3.01 -2.52
C SER A 140 -14.50 1.73 -1.77
N LEU A 141 -15.48 1.00 -2.29
CA LEU A 141 -15.87 -0.34 -1.83
C LEU A 141 -14.69 -1.33 -1.82
N SER A 142 -13.73 -1.14 -2.73
CA SER A 142 -12.52 -1.98 -2.79
C SER A 142 -11.65 -1.82 -1.53
N THR A 143 -11.59 -0.62 -0.98
CA THR A 143 -10.83 -0.33 0.24
C THR A 143 -11.49 -1.01 1.44
N TRP A 144 -12.81 -0.92 1.54
CA TRP A 144 -13.58 -1.62 2.57
C TRP A 144 -13.44 -3.15 2.44
N SER A 145 -13.52 -3.68 1.21
CA SER A 145 -13.31 -5.11 0.96
C SER A 145 -11.95 -5.60 1.43
N ASN A 146 -10.88 -4.83 1.21
CA ASN A 146 -9.55 -5.18 1.70
C ASN A 146 -9.46 -5.12 3.24
N ALA A 147 -10.12 -4.15 3.89
CA ALA A 147 -10.18 -4.08 5.34
C ALA A 147 -10.94 -5.27 5.96
N LYS A 148 -12.10 -5.62 5.39
CA LYS A 148 -12.87 -6.82 5.79
C LYS A 148 -12.04 -8.10 5.64
N LYS A 149 -11.31 -8.25 4.53
CA LYS A 149 -10.43 -9.42 4.30
C LYS A 149 -9.30 -9.51 5.33
N MET A 150 -8.72 -8.37 5.72
CA MET A 150 -7.71 -8.31 6.77
C MET A 150 -8.28 -8.78 8.12
N VAL A 151 -9.42 -8.23 8.55
CA VAL A 151 -10.07 -8.66 9.81
C VAL A 151 -10.42 -10.14 9.77
N GLY A 152 -11.03 -10.61 8.67
CA GLY A 152 -11.37 -12.01 8.49
C GLY A 152 -10.16 -12.94 8.47
N PHE A 153 -8.98 -12.47 8.05
CA PHE A 153 -7.74 -13.24 8.14
C PHE A 153 -7.31 -13.42 9.60
N PHE A 154 -7.21 -12.33 10.38
CA PHE A 154 -6.78 -12.41 11.78
C PHE A 154 -7.77 -13.20 12.65
N LEU A 155 -9.09 -13.05 12.43
CA LEU A 155 -10.09 -13.88 13.11
C LEU A 155 -9.90 -15.37 12.81
N LYS A 156 -9.69 -15.74 11.55
CA LYS A 156 -9.43 -17.16 11.18
C LYS A 156 -8.14 -17.69 11.79
N SER A 157 -7.08 -16.88 11.79
CA SER A 157 -5.80 -17.21 12.42
C SER A 157 -5.91 -17.44 13.92
N ASN A 158 -6.87 -16.77 14.59
CA ASN A 158 -7.18 -16.95 16.01
C ASN A 158 -8.31 -17.96 16.25
N ASN A 159 -8.54 -18.91 15.33
CA ASN A 159 -9.59 -19.94 15.40
C ASN A 159 -11.04 -19.42 15.46
N ARG A 160 -11.28 -18.12 15.20
CA ARG A 160 -12.60 -17.47 15.18
C ARG A 160 -13.20 -17.45 13.77
N SER A 161 -13.18 -18.61 13.12
CA SER A 161 -13.63 -18.75 11.73
C SER A 161 -15.13 -18.49 11.54
N VAL A 162 -15.94 -18.74 12.56
CA VAL A 162 -17.39 -18.47 12.53
C VAL A 162 -17.66 -16.97 12.47
N GLU A 163 -17.02 -16.19 13.35
CA GLU A 163 -17.12 -14.73 13.38
C GLU A 163 -16.62 -14.11 12.08
N ALA A 164 -15.53 -14.64 11.51
CA ALA A 164 -15.02 -14.19 10.22
C ALA A 164 -16.05 -14.34 9.07
N ARG A 165 -16.94 -15.35 9.14
CA ARG A 165 -18.04 -15.54 8.17
C ARG A 165 -19.20 -14.56 8.42
N GLN A 166 -19.41 -14.15 9.66
CA GLN A 166 -20.49 -13.25 10.08
C GLN A 166 -20.18 -11.76 9.87
N LEU A 167 -18.94 -11.41 9.51
CA LEU A 167 -18.56 -10.03 9.18
C LEU A 167 -19.53 -9.42 8.13
N LYS A 168 -19.99 -8.18 8.41
CA LYS A 168 -20.98 -7.44 7.61
C LYS A 168 -20.75 -7.57 6.11
N LEU A 169 -21.79 -7.96 5.38
CA LEU A 169 -21.75 -8.11 3.93
C LEU A 169 -21.62 -6.73 3.27
N ILE A 170 -20.67 -6.62 2.34
CA ILE A 170 -20.51 -5.41 1.54
C ILE A 170 -21.61 -5.46 0.49
N LYS A 171 -22.62 -4.59 0.62
CA LYS A 171 -23.61 -4.38 -0.43
C LYS A 171 -22.92 -3.73 -1.62
N TRP A 172 -22.56 -4.54 -2.62
CA TRP A 172 -22.06 -4.02 -3.88
C TRP A 172 -23.21 -3.32 -4.59
N GLY A 173 -23.34 -2.01 -4.40
CA GLY A 173 -23.98 -1.17 -5.41
C GLY A 173 -23.20 -1.39 -6.72
N LYS A 174 -23.91 -1.58 -7.84
CA LYS A 174 -23.29 -1.70 -9.17
C LYS A 174 -22.19 -0.65 -9.27
N LYS A 175 -20.94 -1.07 -9.46
CA LYS A 175 -19.78 -0.17 -9.55
C LYS A 175 -20.15 1.04 -10.42
N GLN A 176 -20.17 2.24 -9.86
CA GLN A 176 -19.75 3.37 -10.67
C GLN A 176 -18.24 3.22 -10.83
N ALA A 177 -17.84 2.40 -11.79
CA ALA A 177 -16.49 2.48 -12.31
C ALA A 177 -16.35 3.91 -12.80
N VAL A 178 -15.48 4.70 -12.17
CA VAL A 178 -14.95 5.89 -12.82
C VAL A 178 -14.17 5.33 -14.00
N SER A 179 -14.84 5.18 -15.14
CA SER A 179 -14.14 4.87 -16.37
C SER A 179 -13.13 6.00 -16.53
N HIS A 180 -11.85 5.66 -16.62
CA HIS A 180 -10.90 6.59 -17.16
C HIS A 180 -11.50 7.02 -18.50
N LYS A 181 -11.90 8.28 -18.64
CA LYS A 181 -12.44 8.79 -19.90
C LYS A 181 -11.41 8.42 -20.96
N GLY A 182 -11.81 7.62 -21.95
CA GLY A 182 -10.97 7.41 -23.12
C GLY A 182 -10.65 8.78 -23.71
N ILE A 183 -9.40 8.99 -24.10
CA ILE A 183 -9.03 10.18 -24.87
C ILE A 183 -9.92 10.20 -26.11
N ASP A 184 -10.55 11.34 -26.39
CA ASP A 184 -11.31 11.50 -27.61
C ASP A 184 -10.34 11.45 -28.80
N VAL A 185 -10.47 10.40 -29.61
CA VAL A 185 -9.60 10.18 -30.77
C VAL A 185 -9.69 11.35 -31.75
N VAL A 186 -10.87 11.95 -31.90
CA VAL A 186 -11.11 12.99 -32.91
C VAL A 186 -10.83 14.39 -32.36
N GLY A 187 -11.36 14.73 -31.19
CA GLY A 187 -11.24 16.06 -30.59
C GLY A 187 -9.93 16.31 -29.85
N GLU A 188 -9.32 15.29 -29.24
CA GLU A 188 -8.13 15.45 -28.39
C GLU A 188 -6.88 14.86 -29.04
N TYR A 189 -6.93 13.61 -29.50
CA TYR A 189 -5.74 12.89 -29.97
C TYR A 189 -5.25 13.35 -31.35
N LYS A 190 -6.12 13.40 -32.36
CA LYS A 190 -5.74 13.79 -33.73
C LYS A 190 -5.12 15.19 -33.80
N PRO A 191 -5.66 16.25 -33.16
CA PRO A 191 -5.05 17.57 -33.17
C PRO A 191 -3.67 17.58 -32.52
N LEU A 192 -3.50 16.85 -31.41
CA LEU A 192 -2.23 16.73 -30.72
C LEU A 192 -1.16 16.08 -31.62
N VAL A 193 -1.47 14.94 -32.24
CA VAL A 193 -0.54 14.22 -33.14
C VAL A 193 -0.16 15.08 -34.35
N ARG A 194 -1.12 15.76 -34.98
CA ARG A 194 -0.84 16.67 -36.11
C ARG A 194 0.16 17.76 -35.73
N ARG A 195 0.03 18.29 -34.51
CA ARG A 195 0.91 19.32 -34.01
C ARG A 195 2.32 18.81 -33.70
N PHE A 196 2.44 17.60 -33.15
CA PHE A 196 3.73 16.94 -32.98
C PHE A 196 4.44 16.70 -34.31
N ILE A 197 3.71 16.25 -35.33
CA ILE A 197 4.26 16.03 -36.67
C ILE A 197 4.74 17.36 -37.30
N ALA A 198 3.94 18.42 -37.18
CA ALA A 198 4.31 19.75 -37.69
C ALA A 198 5.58 20.29 -37.00
N ALA A 199 5.63 20.25 -35.67
CA ALA A 199 6.78 20.68 -34.89
C ALA A 199 8.04 19.86 -35.20
N PHE A 200 7.91 18.54 -35.38
CA PHE A 200 9.00 17.69 -35.81
C PHE A 200 9.53 18.08 -37.21
N GLY A 201 8.63 18.46 -38.12
CA GLY A 201 8.99 18.99 -39.43
C GLY A 201 9.85 20.24 -39.33
N GLU A 202 9.47 21.20 -38.50
CA GLU A 202 10.25 22.43 -38.26
C GLU A 202 11.60 22.14 -37.62
N PHE A 203 11.64 21.27 -36.63
CA PHE A 203 12.91 20.83 -36.02
C PHE A 203 13.85 20.20 -37.02
N ARG A 204 13.33 19.34 -37.90
CA ARG A 204 14.12 18.71 -38.95
C ARG A 204 14.72 19.75 -39.90
N GLN A 205 13.97 20.80 -40.26
CA GLN A 205 14.49 21.88 -41.11
C GLN A 205 15.63 22.64 -40.41
N HIS A 206 15.43 23.01 -39.14
CA HIS A 206 16.47 23.66 -38.35
C HIS A 206 17.73 22.79 -38.22
N PHE A 207 17.55 21.49 -37.96
CA PHE A 207 18.65 20.52 -37.87
C PHE A 207 19.44 20.41 -39.19
N LEU A 208 18.74 20.31 -40.33
CA LEU A 208 19.40 20.24 -41.65
C LEU A 208 20.14 21.53 -42.01
N ASN A 209 19.60 22.68 -41.61
CA ASN A 209 20.20 23.99 -41.87
C ASN A 209 21.28 24.38 -40.84
N GLY A 210 21.55 23.54 -39.83
CA GLY A 210 22.50 23.84 -38.76
C GLY A 210 22.08 25.03 -37.87
N THR A 211 20.79 25.33 -37.82
CA THR A 211 20.23 26.46 -37.06
C THR A 211 19.43 25.96 -35.85
N LYS A 212 19.20 26.83 -34.86
CA LYS A 212 18.34 26.55 -33.70
C LYS A 212 17.06 27.38 -33.83
N PRO A 213 15.87 26.82 -33.55
CA PRO A 213 14.65 27.62 -33.50
C PRO A 213 14.69 28.60 -32.31
N ASP A 214 14.28 29.85 -32.55
CA ASP A 214 14.20 30.90 -31.53
C ASP A 214 13.07 30.65 -30.52
N ILE A 215 12.00 29.99 -30.97
CA ILE A 215 10.86 29.59 -30.15
C ILE A 215 10.63 28.10 -30.39
N HIS A 216 10.38 27.34 -29.32
CA HIS A 216 10.11 25.91 -29.46
C HIS A 216 8.93 25.64 -30.42
N PRO A 217 9.08 24.80 -31.47
CA PRO A 217 8.04 24.49 -32.46
C PRO A 217 6.70 23.96 -31.91
N LEU A 218 6.66 23.39 -30.70
CA LEU A 218 5.39 23.04 -30.02
C LEU A 218 4.73 24.22 -29.29
N TRP A 219 5.32 25.41 -29.27
CA TRP A 219 4.74 26.59 -28.64
C TRP A 219 3.58 27.15 -29.48
N SER A 220 2.51 27.56 -28.81
CA SER A 220 1.44 28.37 -29.42
C SER A 220 0.90 29.28 -28.34
N GLU A 221 1.08 30.57 -28.54
CA GLU A 221 0.61 31.60 -27.62
C GLU A 221 -0.91 31.55 -27.47
N TYR A 222 -1.63 31.35 -28.57
CA TYR A 222 -3.08 31.19 -28.56
C TYR A 222 -3.56 30.03 -27.68
N LEU A 223 -2.99 28.84 -27.82
CA LEU A 223 -3.40 27.67 -27.02
C LEU A 223 -2.96 27.80 -25.55
N PHE A 224 -1.83 28.44 -25.32
CA PHE A 224 -1.37 28.76 -23.97
C PHE A 224 -2.34 29.74 -23.27
N ASP A 225 -2.80 30.77 -23.97
CA ASP A 225 -3.72 31.77 -23.44
C ASP A 225 -5.08 31.15 -23.11
N GLN A 226 -5.63 30.32 -24.01
CA GLN A 226 -6.85 29.57 -23.73
C GLN A 226 -6.71 28.67 -22.49
N GLN A 227 -5.56 28.03 -22.32
CA GLN A 227 -5.30 27.17 -21.17
C GLN A 227 -5.13 28.00 -19.88
N ALA A 228 -4.51 29.18 -19.95
CA ALA A 228 -4.36 30.10 -18.83
C ALA A 228 -5.72 30.62 -18.34
N GLU A 229 -6.61 30.98 -19.27
CA GLU A 229 -7.99 31.40 -18.97
C GLU A 229 -8.80 30.27 -18.33
N LYS A 230 -8.80 29.07 -18.93
CA LYS A 230 -9.52 27.90 -18.38
C LYS A 230 -9.10 27.54 -16.96
N ASN A 231 -7.82 27.76 -16.61
CA ASN A 231 -7.28 27.45 -15.29
C ASN A 231 -7.22 28.66 -14.35
N GLY A 232 -7.72 29.83 -14.76
CA GLY A 232 -7.73 31.04 -13.94
C GLY A 232 -6.33 31.48 -13.49
N TRP A 233 -5.32 31.38 -14.34
CA TRP A 233 -3.95 31.72 -13.96
C TRP A 233 -3.77 33.22 -13.75
N SER A 234 -3.05 33.59 -12.69
CA SER A 234 -2.65 34.99 -12.45
C SER A 234 -1.60 35.45 -13.48
N PRO A 235 -1.48 36.77 -13.75
CA PRO A 235 -0.51 37.30 -14.70
C PRO A 235 0.94 36.88 -14.40
N VAL A 236 1.32 36.86 -13.12
CA VAL A 236 2.65 36.43 -12.66
C VAL A 236 2.91 34.95 -13.00
N LYS A 237 1.92 34.08 -12.74
CA LYS A 237 2.02 32.65 -13.04
C LYS A 237 2.08 32.39 -14.55
N LYS A 238 1.30 33.14 -15.32
CA LYS A 238 1.31 33.09 -16.79
C LYS A 238 2.69 33.42 -17.35
N GLN A 239 3.34 34.46 -16.84
CA GLN A 239 4.69 34.86 -17.28
C GLN A 239 5.75 33.79 -16.96
N ILE A 240 5.73 33.24 -15.75
CA ILE A 240 6.69 32.21 -15.31
C ILE A 240 6.58 30.96 -16.20
N ILE A 241 5.36 30.46 -16.40
CA ILE A 241 5.14 29.24 -17.20
C ILE A 241 5.44 29.49 -18.68
N SER A 242 5.10 30.66 -19.22
CA SER A 242 5.40 30.99 -20.62
C SER A 242 6.89 31.00 -20.90
N ASN A 243 7.70 31.59 -20.01
CA ASN A 243 9.15 31.63 -20.17
C ASN A 243 9.77 30.23 -20.19
N ILE A 244 9.29 29.32 -19.35
CA ILE A 244 9.77 27.92 -19.31
C ILE A 244 9.41 27.18 -20.60
N LEU A 245 8.15 27.30 -21.04
CA LEU A 245 7.62 26.51 -22.15
C LEU A 245 8.08 27.01 -23.53
N ARG A 246 8.51 28.26 -23.66
CA ARG A 246 9.07 28.81 -24.90
C ARG A 246 10.48 28.29 -25.20
N THR A 247 11.22 27.87 -24.17
CA THR A 247 12.66 27.52 -24.24
C THR A 247 12.98 26.05 -24.02
N LEU A 248 11.99 25.23 -23.61
CA LEU A 248 12.07 23.76 -23.71
C LEU A 248 12.41 23.37 -25.15
#